data_AF-A0A0B2V967-F1
#
_entry.id   AF-A0A0B2V967-F1
#
_cell.length_a   1.000
_cell.length_b   1.000
_cell.length_c   1.000
_cell.angle_alpha   90.00
_cell.angle_beta   90.00
_cell.angle_gamma   90.00
#
_symmetry.space_group_name_H-M   'P 1'
#
loop_
_entity.id
_entity.type
_entity.pdbx_description
1 polymer ?
#
loop_
_entity_poly.entity_id
_entity_poly.type
_entity_poly.pdbx_seq_one_letter_code
_entity_poly.pdbx_strand_id
1 'polypeptide(L)'
;MSTLLSLFFLSILTLKGVCEPLRSDNCRISETMVLLHYGDVHEVPICFPIVKHRNGEKWEDSGGKSMRYNRFKCEKHECALCRCDISRGYKLSNDSRSAECVMMCPITKHFSKRCFKFGTARMCTY
;
A
#
# COMPACT_ATOMS: atom_id res chain seq x y z
N MET A 1 -43.59 -41.92 13.36
CA MET A 1 -44.07 -40.65 12.78
C MET A 1 -43.52 -39.52 13.67
N SER A 2 -42.24 -39.12 13.67
CA SER A 2 -41.27 -38.74 12.62
C SER A 2 -41.60 -37.46 11.85
N THR A 3 -41.78 -36.35 12.55
CA THR A 3 -41.67 -34.98 12.00
C THR A 3 -41.48 -34.00 13.15
N LEU A 4 -40.24 -33.68 13.56
CA LEU A 4 -39.93 -32.50 14.40
C LEU A 4 -38.41 -32.25 14.54
N LEU A 5 -37.63 -32.57 13.50
CA LEU A 5 -36.17 -32.37 13.49
C LEU A 5 -35.73 -31.88 12.11
N SER A 6 -36.22 -30.71 11.67
CA SER A 6 -35.81 -30.15 10.38
C SER A 6 -35.80 -28.62 10.28
N LEU A 7 -35.94 -27.88 11.39
CA LEU A 7 -35.99 -26.40 11.34
C LEU A 7 -34.89 -25.67 12.11
N PHE A 8 -34.00 -26.38 12.81
CA PHE A 8 -32.90 -25.74 13.55
C PHE A 8 -31.54 -25.73 12.83
N PHE A 9 -31.45 -26.30 11.62
CA PHE A 9 -30.19 -26.37 10.87
C PHE A 9 -30.01 -25.27 9.80
N LEU A 10 -30.98 -24.37 9.62
CA LEU A 10 -30.98 -23.40 8.51
C LEU A 10 -30.58 -21.96 8.89
N SER A 11 -30.19 -21.68 10.14
CA SER A 11 -30.02 -20.31 10.63
C SER A 11 -28.62 -19.92 11.13
N ILE A 12 -27.57 -20.74 10.92
CA ILE A 12 -26.19 -20.41 11.38
C ILE A 12 -25.23 -20.04 10.23
N LEU A 13 -25.68 -20.05 8.97
CA LEU A 13 -24.82 -19.70 7.81
C LEU A 13 -24.81 -18.20 7.45
N THR A 14 -25.25 -17.32 8.35
CA THR A 14 -25.27 -15.85 8.14
C THR A 14 -24.19 -15.12 8.95
N LEU A 15 -23.01 -15.70 9.10
CA LEU A 15 -21.86 -14.99 9.66
C LEU A 15 -20.60 -15.22 8.82
N LYS A 16 -20.09 -14.09 8.31
CA LYS A 16 -18.78 -13.86 7.68
C LYS A 16 -18.67 -14.27 6.21
N GLY A 17 -18.82 -13.30 5.31
CA GLY A 17 -18.48 -13.53 3.91
C GLY A 17 -18.51 -12.33 2.97
N VAL A 18 -19.16 -11.23 3.33
CA VAL A 18 -19.23 -10.06 2.44
C VAL A 18 -18.13 -9.05 2.78
N CYS A 19 -16.88 -9.45 2.54
CA CYS A 19 -15.93 -8.52 1.95
C CYS A 19 -15.98 -8.81 0.44
N GLU A 20 -17.03 -8.39 -0.26
CA GLU A 20 -16.95 -8.26 -1.71
C GLU A 20 -15.92 -7.16 -2.00
N PRO A 21 -14.77 -7.44 -2.64
CA PRO A 21 -14.10 -6.37 -3.33
C PRO A 21 -15.06 -5.97 -4.46
N LEU A 22 -15.57 -4.74 -4.35
CA LEU A 22 -16.34 -4.07 -5.39
C LEU A 22 -15.73 -4.40 -6.75
N ARG A 23 -16.54 -5.00 -7.61
CA ARG A 23 -16.27 -5.15 -9.04
C ARG A 23 -16.04 -3.74 -9.60
N SER A 24 -14.79 -3.32 -9.62
CA SER A 24 -14.37 -2.04 -10.17
C SER A 24 -14.15 -2.26 -11.65
N ASP A 25 -15.23 -2.11 -12.43
CA ASP A 25 -15.19 -2.29 -13.89
C ASP A 25 -14.30 -1.24 -14.60
N ASN A 26 -13.69 -0.28 -13.87
CA ASN A 26 -12.65 0.60 -14.36
C ASN A 26 -11.63 0.92 -13.26
N CYS A 27 -10.49 0.23 -13.25
CA CYS A 27 -9.36 0.62 -12.42
C CYS A 27 -8.87 2.02 -12.79
N ARG A 28 -8.23 2.72 -11.84
CA ARG A 28 -7.61 4.02 -12.15
C ARG A 28 -6.49 3.85 -13.18
N ILE A 29 -6.11 4.93 -13.85
CA ILE A 29 -5.00 4.94 -14.83
C ILE A 29 -3.67 4.45 -14.22
N SER A 30 -3.48 4.63 -12.92
CA SER A 30 -2.30 4.17 -12.16
C SER A 30 -2.42 2.74 -11.63
N GLU A 31 -3.51 2.06 -11.94
CA GLU A 31 -3.86 0.74 -11.45
C GLU A 31 -4.09 -0.23 -12.61
N THR A 32 -4.01 -1.51 -12.29
CA THR A 32 -4.35 -2.62 -13.18
C THR A 32 -5.22 -3.62 -12.44
N MET A 33 -6.06 -4.33 -13.18
CA MET A 33 -6.89 -5.39 -12.62
C MET A 33 -6.04 -6.64 -12.40
N VAL A 34 -5.96 -7.07 -11.15
CA VAL A 34 -5.24 -8.29 -10.77
C VAL A 34 -6.27 -9.37 -10.47
N LEU A 35 -6.18 -10.48 -11.19
CA LEU A 35 -6.89 -11.71 -10.87
C LEU A 35 -5.99 -12.62 -10.04
N LEU A 36 -6.53 -13.14 -8.94
CA LEU A 36 -5.83 -14.01 -8.00
C LEU A 36 -6.70 -15.23 -7.67
N HIS A 37 -6.09 -16.40 -7.57
CA HIS A 37 -6.73 -17.60 -7.08
C HIS A 37 -6.58 -17.73 -5.56
N TYR A 38 -7.32 -18.67 -4.98
CA TYR A 38 -7.23 -18.98 -3.55
C TYR A 38 -5.79 -19.25 -3.11
N GLY A 39 -5.34 -18.52 -2.10
CA GLY A 39 -4.01 -18.65 -1.52
C GLY A 39 -2.94 -17.79 -2.19
N ASP A 40 -3.19 -17.26 -3.39
CA ASP A 40 -2.27 -16.37 -4.08
C ASP A 40 -2.05 -15.08 -3.29
N VAL A 41 -0.82 -14.57 -3.35
CA VAL A 41 -0.41 -13.33 -2.72
C VAL A 41 0.06 -12.36 -3.79
N HIS A 42 -0.52 -11.17 -3.78
CA HIS A 42 -0.06 -10.06 -4.59
C HIS A 42 0.60 -8.99 -3.71
N GLU A 43 1.77 -8.54 -4.13
CA GLU A 43 2.58 -7.60 -3.38
C GLU A 43 2.77 -6.31 -4.18
N VAL A 44 2.46 -5.17 -3.58
CA VAL A 44 2.70 -3.85 -4.19
C VAL A 44 3.80 -3.13 -3.40
N PRO A 45 4.89 -2.66 -4.04
CA PRO A 45 5.94 -1.92 -3.35
C PRO A 45 5.39 -0.62 -2.77
N ILE A 46 5.84 -0.30 -1.56
CA ILE A 46 5.51 0.94 -0.85
C ILE A 46 6.69 1.87 -0.96
N CYS A 47 6.44 3.10 -1.39
CA CYS A 47 7.43 4.15 -1.51
C CYS A 47 8.26 4.33 -0.24
N PHE A 48 9.57 4.48 -0.43
CA PHE A 48 10.39 5.15 0.56
C PHE A 48 10.13 6.67 0.52
N PRO A 49 10.23 7.35 1.66
CA PRO A 49 10.16 8.79 1.70
C PRO A 49 11.26 9.41 0.84
N ILE A 50 10.95 10.44 0.06
CA ILE A 50 11.99 11.22 -0.64
C ILE A 50 12.48 12.34 0.27
N VAL A 51 13.80 12.46 0.37
CA VAL A 51 14.48 13.60 1.00
C VAL A 51 14.89 14.58 -0.09
N LYS A 52 14.43 15.82 0.03
CA LYS A 52 14.89 16.92 -0.83
C LYS A 52 16.05 17.66 -0.16
N HIS A 53 17.19 17.69 -0.84
CA HIS A 53 18.38 18.41 -0.41
C HIS A 53 18.38 19.87 -0.90
N ARG A 54 19.24 20.69 -0.30
CA ARG A 54 19.35 22.13 -0.58
C ARG A 54 19.84 22.45 -2.00
N ASN A 55 20.65 21.57 -2.58
CA ASN A 55 21.10 21.63 -3.98
C ASN A 55 19.97 21.27 -4.99
N GLY A 56 18.77 20.94 -4.51
CA GLY A 56 17.63 20.54 -5.34
C GLY A 56 17.57 19.05 -5.63
N GLU A 57 18.61 18.29 -5.28
CA GLU A 57 18.62 16.83 -5.45
C GLU A 57 17.59 16.16 -4.57
N LYS A 58 17.04 15.05 -5.08
CA LYS A 58 16.00 14.26 -4.43
C LYS A 58 16.47 12.81 -4.39
N TRP A 59 16.53 12.25 -3.20
CA TRP A 59 16.97 10.87 -2.98
C TRP A 59 15.91 10.11 -2.19
N GLU A 60 15.65 8.86 -2.54
CA GLU A 60 14.86 7.96 -1.71
C GLU A 60 15.65 7.67 -0.41
N ASP A 61 15.08 8.00 0.74
CA ASP A 61 15.64 7.69 2.06
C ASP A 61 15.05 6.37 2.56
N SER A 62 15.73 5.28 2.23
CA SER A 62 15.40 3.97 2.79
C SER A 62 15.78 3.86 4.26
N GLY A 63 16.61 4.77 4.80
CA GLY A 63 17.19 4.66 6.14
C GLY A 63 17.93 3.35 6.36
N GLY A 64 18.47 2.74 5.30
CA GLY A 64 19.10 1.41 5.33
C GLY A 64 18.11 0.24 5.46
N LYS A 65 16.80 0.49 5.35
CA LYS A 65 15.76 -0.55 5.42
C LYS A 65 15.49 -1.17 4.05
N SER A 66 15.06 -2.41 4.05
CA SER A 66 14.57 -3.09 2.85
C SER A 66 13.22 -2.52 2.39
N MET A 67 12.94 -2.67 1.09
CA MET A 67 11.67 -2.24 0.49
C MET A 67 10.49 -2.90 1.20
N ARG A 68 9.48 -2.11 1.56
CA ARG A 68 8.24 -2.61 2.16
C ARG A 68 7.22 -2.88 1.08
N TYR A 69 6.36 -3.87 1.31
CA TYR A 69 5.32 -4.26 0.38
C TYR A 69 3.96 -4.33 1.08
N ASN A 70 2.92 -3.85 0.39
CA ASN A 70 1.55 -4.09 0.79
C ASN A 70 1.10 -5.42 0.18
N ARG A 71 0.90 -6.42 1.06
CA ARG A 71 0.54 -7.78 0.68
C ARG A 71 -0.96 -7.96 0.73
N PHE A 72 -1.53 -8.51 -0.33
CA PHE A 72 -2.92 -8.94 -0.39
C PHE A 72 -2.96 -10.44 -0.69
N LYS A 73 -3.57 -11.21 0.21
CA LYS A 73 -3.80 -12.64 0.02
C LYS A 73 -5.25 -12.89 -0.32
N CYS A 74 -5.53 -13.65 -1.38
CA CYS A 74 -6.89 -14.04 -1.70
C CYS A 74 -7.35 -15.20 -0.81
N GLU A 75 -8.43 -14.97 -0.05
CA GLU A 75 -9.04 -15.99 0.83
C GLU A 75 -10.31 -16.61 0.24
N LYS A 76 -10.68 -16.21 -0.99
CA LYS A 76 -11.81 -16.75 -1.75
C LYS A 76 -11.31 -17.63 -2.88
N HIS A 77 -12.22 -18.32 -3.56
CA HIS A 77 -11.88 -19.12 -4.74
C HIS A 77 -11.16 -18.27 -5.81
N GLU A 78 -11.66 -17.05 -6.02
CA GLU A 78 -11.11 -16.07 -6.95
C GLU A 78 -11.30 -14.65 -6.39
N CYS A 79 -10.30 -13.80 -6.57
CA CYS A 79 -10.34 -12.38 -6.23
C CYS A 79 -9.94 -11.55 -7.45
N ALA A 80 -10.80 -10.62 -7.85
CA ALA A 80 -10.48 -9.57 -8.81
C ALA A 80 -10.48 -8.23 -8.08
N LEU A 81 -9.36 -7.51 -8.15
CA LEU A 81 -9.23 -6.18 -7.52
C LEU A 81 -8.24 -5.30 -8.28
N CYS A 82 -8.47 -3.99 -8.23
CA CYS A 82 -7.54 -3.00 -8.76
C CYS A 82 -6.36 -2.83 -7.79
N ARG A 83 -5.14 -2.91 -8.32
CA ARG A 83 -3.88 -2.69 -7.61
C ARG A 83 -2.97 -1.80 -8.44
N CYS A 84 -1.97 -1.18 -7.82
CA CYS A 84 -1.03 -0.34 -8.57
C CYS A 84 -0.40 -1.11 -9.73
N ASP A 85 -0.26 -0.47 -10.89
CA ASP A 85 0.40 -1.08 -12.03
C ASP A 85 1.92 -1.07 -11.84
N ILE A 86 2.42 -2.12 -11.19
CA ILE A 86 3.85 -2.30 -10.88
C ILE A 86 4.66 -2.42 -12.18
N SER A 87 4.09 -2.98 -13.25
CA SER A 87 4.78 -3.17 -14.52
C SER A 87 5.14 -1.83 -15.18
N ARG A 88 4.30 -0.80 -14.96
CA ARG A 88 4.54 0.58 -15.37
C ARG A 88 5.34 1.40 -14.34
N GLY A 89 5.77 0.79 -13.25
CA GLY A 89 6.58 1.42 -12.21
C GLY A 89 5.78 2.16 -11.13
N TYR A 90 4.47 1.97 -11.04
CA TYR A 90 3.68 2.54 -9.95
C TYR A 90 3.96 1.82 -8.63
N LYS A 91 4.01 2.60 -7.55
CA LYS A 91 4.18 2.15 -6.16
C LYS A 91 3.07 2.77 -5.30
N LEU A 92 2.83 2.22 -4.10
CA LEU A 92 1.97 2.87 -3.11
C LEU A 92 2.68 4.04 -2.44
N SER A 93 2.00 5.17 -2.30
CA SER A 93 2.57 6.39 -1.72
C SER A 93 2.96 6.25 -0.23
N ASN A 94 2.26 5.39 0.52
CA ASN A 94 2.52 5.07 1.92
C ASN A 94 1.87 3.72 2.31
N ASP A 95 1.93 3.33 3.59
CA ASP A 95 1.35 2.09 4.13
C ASP A 95 -0.06 2.25 4.72
N SER A 96 -0.71 3.39 4.51
CA SER A 96 -2.07 3.65 4.99
C SER A 96 -3.14 3.07 4.05
N ARG A 97 -4.39 3.01 4.55
CA ARG A 97 -5.55 2.58 3.75
C ARG A 97 -5.95 3.56 2.66
N SER A 98 -5.53 4.82 2.76
CA SER A 98 -5.76 5.89 1.77
C SER A 98 -4.53 6.12 0.89
N ALA A 99 -3.62 5.15 0.81
CA ALA A 99 -2.46 5.23 -0.07
C ALA A 99 -2.90 5.31 -1.54
N GLU A 100 -2.17 6.11 -2.32
CA GLU A 100 -2.42 6.28 -3.75
C GLU A 100 -1.30 5.62 -4.56
N CYS A 101 -1.62 5.15 -5.76
CA CYS A 101 -0.63 4.62 -6.69
C CYS A 101 0.09 5.78 -7.40
N VAL A 102 1.40 5.93 -7.13
CA VAL A 102 2.24 7.03 -7.62
C VAL A 102 3.47 6.48 -8.34
N MET A 103 3.92 7.17 -9.39
CA MET A 103 5.23 6.90 -10.01
C MET A 103 6.38 7.56 -9.25
N MET A 104 6.12 8.74 -8.66
CA MET A 104 7.09 9.48 -7.87
C MET A 104 6.67 9.47 -6.40
N CYS A 105 7.55 8.98 -5.54
CA CYS A 105 7.29 8.90 -4.12
C CYS A 105 7.19 10.30 -3.48
N PRO A 106 6.37 10.46 -2.42
CA PRO A 106 6.19 11.76 -1.78
C PRO A 106 7.47 12.24 -1.09
N ILE A 107 7.72 13.55 -1.17
CA ILE A 107 8.78 14.21 -0.41
C ILE A 107 8.27 14.42 1.00
N THR A 108 8.87 13.76 1.98
CA THR A 108 8.44 13.85 3.39
C THR A 108 9.45 14.58 4.27
N LYS A 109 10.67 14.80 3.77
CA LYS A 109 11.73 15.49 4.51
C LYS A 109 12.45 16.49 3.62
N HIS A 110 12.72 17.65 4.19
CA HIS A 110 13.62 18.64 3.63
C HIS A 110 14.91 18.63 4.44
N PHE A 111 16.02 18.24 3.82
CA PHE A 111 17.31 18.25 4.48
C PHE A 111 17.83 19.69 4.52
N SER A 112 17.48 20.43 5.57
CA SER A 112 18.06 21.73 5.86
C SER A 112 19.09 21.59 6.96
N LYS A 113 20.38 21.75 6.65
CA LYS A 113 21.40 21.96 7.68
C LYS A 113 21.06 23.27 8.41
N ARG A 114 20.62 23.19 9.67
CA ARG A 114 20.60 24.38 10.52
C ARG A 114 22.05 24.67 10.89
N CYS A 115 22.60 25.69 10.25
CA CYS A 115 23.93 26.18 10.57
C CYS A 115 23.79 27.39 11.49
N PHE A 116 24.37 27.29 12.67
CA PHE A 116 24.51 28.40 13.60
C PHE A 116 25.92 28.97 13.48
N LYS A 117 26.02 30.30 13.52
CA LYS A 117 27.31 30.99 13.64
C LYS A 117 27.57 31.26 15.11
N PHE A 118 28.69 30.78 15.64
CA PHE A 118 29.20 31.12 16.96
C PHE A 118 30.56 31.82 16.75
N GLY A 119 30.56 33.15 16.78
CA GLY A 119 31.73 33.95 16.41
C GLY A 119 32.13 33.74 14.94
N THR A 120 33.38 33.33 14.69
CA THR A 120 33.90 32.95 13.37
C THR A 120 33.62 31.48 13.02
N ALA A 121 33.21 30.66 13.98
CA ALA A 121 32.92 29.25 13.75
C ALA A 121 31.51 29.06 13.19
N ARG A 122 31.40 28.17 12.19
CA ARG A 122 30.12 27.74 11.60
C ARG A 122 29.86 26.29 12.00
N MET A 123 28.86 26.09 12.85
CA MET A 123 28.45 24.76 13.28
C MET A 123 27.16 24.39 12.55
N CYS A 124 27.18 23.31 11.78
CA CYS A 124 26.01 22.82 11.06
C CYS A 124 25.54 21.51 11.67
N THR A 125 24.31 21.47 12.17
CA THR A 125 23.68 20.24 12.65
C THR A 125 22.89 19.58 11.52
N TYR A 126 22.91 18.24 11.51
CA TYR A 126 22.16 17.39 10.59
C TYR A 126 20.79 17.07 11.18
#